data_AF-A0A3D4AUZ8-F1
#
_entry.id   AF-A0A3D4AUZ8-F1
#
_cell.length_a   1.000
_cell.length_b   1.000
_cell.length_c   1.000
_cell.angle_alpha   90.00
_cell.angle_beta   90.00
_cell.angle_gamma   90.00
#
_symmetry.space_group_name_H-M   'P 1'
#
loop_
_entity.id
_entity.type
_entity.pdbx_description
1 polymer ?
#
loop_
_entity_poly.entity_id
_entity_poly.type
_entity_poly.pdbx_seq_one_letter_code
_entity_poly.pdbx_strand_id
1 'polypeptide(L)'
;MQPRQIAELILTGFKKHYLLFQRTTAKAPYAFAKRDWQAINDISRLRISYYDDRVNETTKTLRERQQTDQLNESLWLEVKKIYQHFLCFHPQAELAETFYNSVFCRLYHRRYFHNDFIFVEATLKDAPSVPVEAEYRSYFPVVDGLKPTIKRIINHFDFKADFVNLERDIRLLVKA
;
A
#
# COMPACT_ATOMS: atom_id res chain seq x y z
N MET A 1 -8.47 24.99 -12.04
CA MET A 1 -7.97 23.72 -12.63
C MET A 1 -9.15 22.90 -13.12
N GLN A 2 -8.96 22.09 -14.17
CA GLN A 2 -10.00 21.17 -14.64
C GLN A 2 -10.15 19.96 -13.68
N PRO A 3 -11.36 19.40 -13.49
CA PRO A 3 -11.62 18.26 -12.60
C PRO A 3 -10.67 17.08 -12.84
N ARG A 4 -10.47 16.71 -14.11
CA ARG A 4 -9.56 15.62 -14.49
C ARG A 4 -8.12 15.84 -14.02
N GLN A 5 -7.60 17.06 -14.11
CA GLN A 5 -6.23 17.40 -13.70
C GLN A 5 -6.04 17.25 -12.18
N ILE A 6 -7.08 17.53 -11.40
CA ILE A 6 -7.07 17.34 -9.94
C ILE A 6 -7.03 15.85 -9.63
N ALA A 7 -7.91 15.05 -10.26
CA ALA A 7 -7.95 13.60 -10.08
C ALA A 7 -6.61 12.95 -10.45
N GLU A 8 -6.01 13.33 -11.58
CA GLU A 8 -4.70 12.83 -12.03
C GLU A 8 -3.57 13.21 -11.06
N LEU A 9 -3.60 14.43 -10.51
CA LEU A 9 -2.60 14.88 -9.53
C LEU A 9 -2.70 14.09 -8.23
N ILE A 10 -3.92 13.84 -7.73
CA ILE A 10 -4.14 13.01 -6.53
C ILE A 10 -3.65 11.58 -6.77
N LEU A 11 -4.00 10.99 -7.91
CA LEU A 11 -3.58 9.62 -8.24
C LEU A 11 -2.07 9.52 -8.41
N THR A 12 -1.43 10.55 -8.95
CA THR A 12 0.03 10.63 -9.06
C THR A 12 0.69 10.70 -7.68
N GLY A 13 0.12 11.47 -6.76
CA GLY A 13 0.55 11.53 -5.36
C GLY A 13 0.49 10.15 -4.68
N PHE A 14 -0.63 9.44 -4.87
CA PHE A 14 -0.81 8.08 -4.38
C PHE A 14 0.22 7.11 -4.97
N LYS A 15 0.40 7.10 -6.31
CA LYS A 15 1.38 6.24 -6.98
C LYS A 15 2.80 6.49 -6.47
N LYS A 16 3.17 7.75 -6.25
CA LYS A 16 4.46 8.13 -5.67
C LYS A 16 4.62 7.59 -4.26
N HIS A 17 3.60 7.74 -3.41
CA HIS A 17 3.60 7.18 -2.05
C HIS A 17 3.80 5.66 -2.07
N TYR A 18 2.96 4.96 -2.84
CA TYR A 18 2.97 3.50 -2.91
C TYR A 18 4.32 2.95 -3.38
N LEU A 19 4.90 3.56 -4.42
CA LEU A 19 6.23 3.20 -4.92
C LEU A 19 7.35 3.41 -3.87
N LEU A 20 7.30 4.50 -3.11
CA LEU A 20 8.28 4.74 -2.04
C LEU A 20 8.11 3.77 -0.88
N PHE A 21 6.87 3.45 -0.51
CA PHE A 21 6.56 2.46 0.51
C PHE A 21 7.10 1.08 0.12
N GLN A 22 6.85 0.63 -1.12
CA GLN A 22 7.37 -0.64 -1.63
C GLN A 22 8.91 -0.66 -1.64
N ARG A 23 9.55 0.38 -2.21
CA ARG A 23 11.02 0.49 -2.24
C ARG A 23 11.66 0.49 -0.86
N THR A 24 10.99 1.08 0.14
CA THR A 24 11.48 1.12 1.52
C THR A 24 11.31 -0.23 2.19
N THR A 25 10.15 -0.86 1.99
CA THR A 25 9.85 -2.21 2.52
C THR A 25 10.81 -3.27 1.96
N ALA A 26 11.16 -3.18 0.67
CA ALA A 26 12.08 -4.10 0.00
C ALA A 26 13.51 -4.12 0.58
N LYS A 27 13.88 -3.12 1.41
CA LYS A 27 15.18 -3.07 2.09
C LYS A 27 15.22 -3.92 3.36
N ALA A 28 14.07 -4.25 3.95
CA ALA A 28 14.00 -4.93 5.23
C ALA A 28 14.70 -6.31 5.26
N PRO A 29 14.56 -7.19 4.24
CA PRO A 29 15.27 -8.47 4.23
C PRO A 29 16.80 -8.32 4.28
N TYR A 30 17.35 -7.32 3.58
CA TYR A 30 18.79 -7.06 3.59
C TYR A 30 19.28 -6.48 4.92
N ALA A 31 18.51 -5.59 5.54
CA ALA A 31 18.84 -5.06 6.87
C ALA A 31 18.81 -6.16 7.93
N PHE A 32 17.81 -7.05 7.87
CA PHE A 32 17.73 -8.24 8.71
C PHE A 32 18.96 -9.15 8.55
N ALA A 33 19.33 -9.49 7.31
CA ALA A 33 20.50 -10.33 7.06
C ALA A 33 21.81 -9.74 7.58
N LYS A 34 21.96 -8.41 7.50
CA LYS A 34 23.11 -7.67 8.03
C LYS A 34 23.06 -7.44 9.53
N ARG A 35 21.96 -7.82 10.21
CA ARG A 35 21.70 -7.53 11.63
C ARG A 35 21.71 -6.03 11.93
N ASP A 36 21.31 -5.23 10.94
CA ASP A 36 21.25 -3.77 11.05
C ASP A 36 19.89 -3.36 11.64
N TRP A 37 19.81 -3.47 12.97
CA TRP A 37 18.59 -3.18 13.72
C TRP A 37 18.18 -1.72 13.64
N GLN A 38 19.16 -0.81 13.54
CA GLN A 38 18.91 0.61 13.38
C GLN A 38 18.24 0.89 12.02
N ALA A 39 18.75 0.30 10.94
CA ALA A 39 18.13 0.43 9.63
C ALA A 39 16.71 -0.16 9.60
N ILE A 40 16.42 -1.26 10.31
CA ILE A 40 15.06 -1.79 10.42
C ILE A 40 14.12 -0.79 11.11
N ASN A 41 14.57 -0.18 12.21
CA ASN A 41 13.80 0.86 12.90
C ASN A 41 13.53 2.07 11.98
N ASP A 42 14.56 2.51 11.25
CA ASP A 42 14.44 3.63 10.33
C ASP A 42 13.52 3.31 9.13
N ILE A 43 13.59 2.09 8.58
CA ILE A 43 12.66 1.59 7.55
C ILE A 43 11.21 1.66 8.05
N SER A 44 10.96 1.22 9.28
CA SER A 44 9.63 1.27 9.90
C SER A 44 9.13 2.71 10.04
N ARG A 45 9.97 3.60 10.59
CA ARG A 45 9.64 5.02 10.76
C ARG A 45 9.32 5.70 9.43
N LEU A 46 10.14 5.48 8.41
CA LEU A 46 9.95 6.07 7.08
C LEU A 46 8.66 5.60 6.41
N ARG A 47 8.27 4.33 6.58
CA ARG A 47 7.00 3.81 6.03
C ARG A 47 5.78 4.50 6.61
N ILE A 48 5.84 4.93 7.87
CA ILE A 48 4.77 5.68 8.54
C ILE A 48 4.76 7.13 8.05
N SER A 49 5.91 7.82 8.10
CA SER A 49 5.98 9.26 7.80
C SER A 49 5.68 9.59 6.33
N TYR A 50 6.08 8.71 5.39
CA TYR A 50 5.89 8.95 3.97
C TYR A 50 4.44 9.06 3.52
N TYR A 51 3.47 8.57 4.29
CA TYR A 51 2.06 8.76 3.95
C TYR A 51 1.69 10.23 4.06
N ASP A 52 1.89 10.82 5.25
CA ASP A 52 1.58 12.22 5.51
C ASP A 52 2.38 13.17 4.62
N ASP A 53 3.67 12.88 4.39
CA ASP A 53 4.50 13.70 3.50
C ASP A 53 3.93 13.78 2.09
N ARG A 54 3.42 12.66 1.56
CA ARG A 54 2.88 12.58 0.20
C ARG A 54 1.50 13.21 0.10
N VAL A 55 0.67 13.07 1.13
CA VAL A 55 -0.61 13.80 1.23
C VAL A 55 -0.34 15.29 1.26
N ASN A 56 0.56 15.76 2.12
CA ASN A 56 0.90 17.17 2.26
C ASN A 56 1.49 17.77 0.98
N GLU A 57 2.40 17.06 0.30
CA GLU A 57 2.97 17.47 -0.99
C GLU A 57 1.87 17.65 -2.05
N THR A 58 0.95 16.69 -2.13
CA THR A 58 -0.18 16.73 -3.08
C THR A 58 -1.12 17.88 -2.77
N THR A 59 -1.50 18.04 -1.50
CA THR A 59 -2.34 19.14 -1.02
C THR A 59 -1.69 20.51 -1.29
N LYS A 60 -0.39 20.67 -1.02
CA LYS A 60 0.33 21.91 -1.29
C LYS A 60 0.29 22.27 -2.77
N THR A 61 0.59 21.30 -3.65
CA THR A 61 0.55 21.49 -5.11
C THR A 61 -0.85 21.87 -5.59
N LEU A 62 -1.90 21.28 -5.01
CA LEU A 62 -3.29 21.61 -5.34
C LEU A 62 -3.67 23.02 -4.91
N ARG A 63 -3.30 23.44 -3.69
CA ARG A 63 -3.57 24.81 -3.20
C ARG A 63 -2.90 25.87 -4.06
N GLU A 64 -1.63 25.67 -4.40
CA GLU A 64 -0.87 26.59 -5.26
C GLU A 64 -1.52 26.79 -6.64
N ARG A 65 -2.14 25.75 -7.20
CA ARG A 65 -2.77 25.80 -8.52
C ARG A 65 -4.24 26.22 -8.51
N GLN A 66 -4.97 26.01 -7.41
CA GLN A 66 -6.39 26.40 -7.31
C GLN A 66 -6.56 27.88 -6.92
N GLN A 67 -5.58 28.51 -6.26
CA GLN A 67 -5.60 29.93 -5.87
C GLN A 67 -6.80 30.36 -4.99
N THR A 68 -7.61 29.42 -4.51
CA THR A 68 -8.74 29.65 -3.60
C THR A 68 -8.86 28.51 -2.61
N ASP A 69 -9.20 28.84 -1.37
CA ASP A 69 -9.50 27.87 -0.30
C ASP A 69 -11.00 27.55 -0.21
N GLN A 70 -11.83 28.14 -1.08
CA GLN A 70 -13.26 27.86 -1.09
C GLN A 70 -13.57 26.53 -1.80
N LEU A 71 -14.36 25.69 -1.13
CA LEU A 71 -14.88 24.46 -1.72
C LEU A 71 -15.83 24.78 -2.88
N ASN A 72 -15.50 24.29 -4.07
CA ASN A 72 -16.41 24.24 -5.21
C ASN A 72 -17.02 22.83 -5.29
N GLU A 73 -18.27 22.69 -4.87
CA GLU A 73 -18.93 21.38 -4.74
C GLU A 73 -19.13 20.68 -6.07
N SER A 74 -19.58 21.39 -7.12
CA SER A 74 -19.80 20.80 -8.45
C SER A 74 -18.49 20.28 -9.05
N LEU A 75 -17.40 21.02 -8.87
CA LEU A 75 -16.06 20.58 -9.26
C LEU A 75 -15.67 19.28 -8.54
N TRP A 76 -15.83 19.20 -7.22
CA TRP A 76 -15.38 18.04 -6.45
C TRP A 76 -16.23 16.79 -6.65
N LEU A 77 -17.53 16.94 -6.95
CA LEU A 77 -18.37 15.84 -7.41
C LEU A 77 -17.84 15.25 -8.72
N GLU A 78 -17.43 16.10 -9.66
CA GLU A 78 -16.86 15.67 -10.94
C GLU A 78 -15.47 15.05 -10.76
N VAL A 79 -14.62 15.64 -9.92
CA VAL A 79 -13.31 15.08 -9.55
C VAL A 79 -13.45 13.66 -9.01
N LYS A 80 -14.37 13.44 -8.05
CA LYS A 80 -14.61 12.11 -7.46
C LYS A 80 -15.07 11.11 -8.52
N LYS A 81 -16.02 11.48 -9.40
CA LYS A 81 -16.49 10.61 -10.49
C LYS A 81 -15.37 10.20 -11.45
N ILE A 82 -14.51 11.15 -11.84
CA ILE A 82 -13.36 10.85 -12.70
C ILE A 82 -12.37 9.95 -11.97
N TYR A 83 -12.07 10.24 -10.71
CA TYR A 83 -11.18 9.43 -9.89
C TYR A 83 -11.70 7.99 -9.77
N GLN A 84 -12.99 7.81 -9.52
CA GLN A 84 -13.65 6.51 -9.49
C GLN A 84 -13.45 5.74 -10.80
N HIS A 85 -13.54 6.42 -11.95
CA HIS A 85 -13.27 5.80 -13.25
C HIS A 85 -11.80 5.36 -13.39
N PHE A 86 -10.83 6.14 -12.88
CA PHE A 86 -9.42 5.72 -12.86
C PHE A 86 -9.16 4.49 -11.98
N LEU A 87 -9.97 4.30 -10.95
CA LEU A 87 -9.85 3.17 -10.03
C LEU A 87 -10.55 1.91 -10.54
N CYS A 88 -11.29 1.98 -11.64
CA CYS A 88 -11.86 0.81 -12.29
C CYS A 88 -10.74 -0.16 -12.64
N PHE A 89 -10.73 -1.34 -12.01
CA PHE A 89 -9.67 -2.36 -12.11
C PHE A 89 -8.28 -1.96 -11.57
N HIS A 90 -8.17 -0.89 -10.79
CA HIS A 90 -6.90 -0.55 -10.16
C HIS A 90 -6.60 -1.53 -9.01
N PRO A 91 -5.44 -2.22 -9.00
CA PRO A 91 -5.16 -3.29 -8.03
C PRO A 91 -5.06 -2.82 -6.58
N GLN A 92 -4.84 -1.52 -6.36
CA GLN A 92 -4.85 -0.89 -5.03
C GLN A 92 -5.91 0.22 -4.91
N ALA A 93 -7.10 0.02 -5.46
CA ALA A 93 -8.16 1.04 -5.46
C ALA A 93 -8.50 1.56 -4.04
N GLU A 94 -8.69 0.67 -3.08
CA GLU A 94 -9.06 1.05 -1.70
C GLU A 94 -8.02 1.97 -1.03
N LEU A 95 -6.73 1.69 -1.27
CA LEU A 95 -5.64 2.54 -0.78
C LEU A 95 -5.62 3.90 -1.49
N ALA A 96 -5.94 3.92 -2.80
CA ALA A 96 -6.02 5.15 -3.57
C ALA A 96 -7.22 6.02 -3.14
N GLU A 97 -8.35 5.43 -2.75
CA GLU A 97 -9.52 6.11 -2.18
C GLU A 97 -9.19 6.72 -0.81
N THR A 98 -8.50 5.97 0.04
CA THR A 98 -8.05 6.47 1.35
C THR A 98 -7.09 7.65 1.21
N PHE A 99 -6.17 7.58 0.23
CA PHE A 99 -5.27 8.69 -0.09
C PHE A 99 -6.05 9.91 -0.61
N TYR A 100 -7.02 9.70 -1.50
CA TYR A 100 -7.91 10.76 -1.99
C TYR A 100 -8.64 11.44 -0.83
N ASN A 101 -9.26 10.66 0.07
CA ASN A 101 -9.96 11.18 1.24
C ASN A 101 -9.02 12.05 2.07
N SER A 102 -7.80 11.56 2.34
CA SER A 102 -6.80 12.29 3.11
C SER A 102 -6.42 13.64 2.47
N VAL A 103 -6.28 13.70 1.15
CA VAL A 103 -5.99 14.94 0.41
C VAL A 103 -7.17 15.90 0.46
N PHE A 104 -8.39 15.43 0.15
CA PHE A 104 -9.60 16.24 0.23
C PHE A 104 -9.77 16.82 1.64
N CYS A 105 -9.55 15.98 2.64
CA CYS A 105 -9.57 16.36 4.03
C CYS A 105 -8.57 17.48 4.35
N ARG A 106 -7.31 17.29 3.99
CA ARG A 106 -6.30 18.32 4.24
C ARG A 106 -6.60 19.65 3.54
N LEU A 107 -7.32 19.63 2.41
CA LEU A 107 -7.75 20.84 1.73
C LEU A 107 -8.89 21.56 2.46
N TYR A 108 -9.93 20.86 2.94
CA TYR A 108 -11.20 21.48 3.36
C TYR A 108 -11.63 21.14 4.80
N HIS A 109 -10.67 21.10 5.73
CA HIS A 109 -10.73 20.67 7.15
C HIS A 109 -11.99 21.00 7.99
N ARG A 110 -12.94 21.82 7.53
CA ARG A 110 -14.14 22.27 8.27
C ARG A 110 -15.49 21.98 7.59
N ARG A 111 -15.56 21.19 6.52
CA ARG A 111 -16.81 20.92 5.77
C ARG A 111 -17.17 19.44 5.57
N TYR A 112 -16.70 18.57 6.47
CA TYR A 112 -16.76 17.10 6.34
C TYR A 112 -18.10 16.41 6.47
N PHE A 113 -19.19 17.16 6.66
CA PHE A 113 -20.48 16.53 6.97
C PHE A 113 -21.22 16.02 5.72
N HIS A 114 -20.63 16.16 4.53
CA HIS A 114 -21.19 15.67 3.27
C HIS A 114 -20.35 14.52 2.70
N ASN A 115 -20.87 13.29 2.84
CA ASN A 115 -20.27 12.06 2.32
C ASN A 115 -20.09 12.06 0.78
N ASP A 116 -20.71 13.00 0.08
CA ASP A 116 -20.72 13.07 -1.38
C ASP A 116 -19.32 13.28 -1.98
N PHE A 117 -18.41 13.95 -1.24
CA PHE A 117 -17.07 14.30 -1.75
C PHE A 117 -15.97 13.30 -1.39
N ILE A 118 -16.23 12.33 -0.52
CA ILE A 118 -15.26 11.33 -0.05
C ILE A 118 -15.75 9.90 -0.33
N PHE A 119 -14.85 8.93 -0.32
CA PHE A 119 -15.17 7.51 -0.44
C PHE A 119 -15.43 6.93 0.96
N VAL A 120 -16.70 6.73 1.33
CA VAL A 120 -17.10 6.12 2.60
C VAL A 120 -17.09 4.59 2.50
N GLU A 121 -17.55 4.07 1.35
CA GLU A 121 -17.49 2.66 1.01
C GLU A 121 -16.55 2.48 -0.18
N ALA A 122 -15.82 1.36 -0.19
CA ALA A 122 -14.89 1.04 -1.26
C ALA A 122 -15.63 0.81 -2.59
N THR A 123 -15.18 1.46 -3.66
CA THR A 123 -15.81 1.33 -4.99
C THR A 123 -15.78 -0.11 -5.53
N LEU A 124 -14.77 -0.90 -5.13
CA LEU A 124 -14.55 -2.26 -5.63
C LEU A 124 -15.02 -3.37 -4.67
N LYS A 125 -15.85 -3.05 -3.66
CA LYS A 125 -16.31 -4.03 -2.66
C LYS A 125 -16.89 -5.32 -3.27
N ASP A 126 -17.53 -5.21 -4.44
CA ASP A 126 -18.15 -6.32 -5.18
C ASP A 126 -17.45 -6.65 -6.51
N ALA A 127 -16.29 -6.06 -6.79
CA ALA A 127 -15.57 -6.32 -8.03
C ALA A 127 -14.88 -7.70 -7.98
N PRO A 128 -14.94 -8.51 -9.06
CA PRO A 128 -14.24 -9.78 -9.11
C PRO A 128 -12.75 -9.55 -8.90
N SER A 129 -12.12 -10.32 -8.00
CA SER A 129 -10.69 -10.16 -7.73
C SER A 129 -9.91 -10.41 -9.02
N VAL A 130 -9.07 -9.46 -9.41
CA VAL A 130 -8.04 -9.71 -10.42
C VAL A 130 -7.17 -10.85 -9.88
N PRO A 131 -6.78 -11.85 -10.69
CA PRO A 131 -5.90 -12.93 -10.22
C PRO A 131 -4.58 -12.33 -9.72
N VAL A 132 -4.44 -12.22 -8.40
CA VAL A 132 -3.19 -11.86 -7.76
C VAL A 132 -2.29 -13.11 -7.83
N GLU A 133 -0.98 -12.94 -7.96
CA GLU A 133 -0.06 -14.04 -7.65
C GLU A 133 -0.47 -14.66 -6.32
N ALA A 134 -0.49 -15.99 -6.22
CA ALA A 134 -0.99 -16.64 -5.03
C ALA A 134 -0.25 -16.14 -3.78
N GLU A 135 -0.95 -15.39 -2.92
CA GLU A 135 -0.42 -14.85 -1.66
C GLU A 135 0.05 -15.97 -0.71
N TYR A 136 -0.45 -17.18 -0.94
CA TYR A 136 -0.05 -18.39 -0.26
C TYR A 136 0.39 -19.45 -1.26
N ARG A 137 1.20 -20.40 -0.79
CA ARG A 137 1.56 -21.61 -1.54
C ARG A 137 1.18 -22.82 -0.72
N SER A 138 0.47 -23.75 -1.34
CA SER A 138 0.09 -25.02 -0.72
C SER A 138 1.20 -26.06 -0.90
N TYR A 139 1.43 -26.87 0.12
CA TYR A 139 2.40 -27.95 0.11
C TYR A 139 1.73 -29.23 0.60
N PHE A 140 2.08 -30.37 -0.01
CA PHE A 140 1.44 -31.65 0.24
C PHE A 140 2.46 -32.68 0.76
N PRO A 141 2.58 -32.86 2.09
CA PRO A 141 3.54 -33.79 2.70
C PRO A 141 3.31 -35.27 2.37
N VAL A 142 2.14 -35.63 1.85
CA VAL A 142 1.78 -37.01 1.50
C VAL A 142 2.70 -37.63 0.45
N VAL A 143 3.36 -36.81 -0.37
CA VAL A 143 4.24 -37.27 -1.46
C VAL A 143 5.65 -37.58 -0.96
N ASP A 144 6.33 -36.60 -0.36
CA ASP A 144 7.75 -36.70 0.02
C ASP A 144 7.98 -36.85 1.53
N GLY A 145 6.91 -36.84 2.32
CA GLY A 145 6.97 -36.78 3.78
C GLY A 145 7.11 -35.35 4.34
N LEU A 146 6.97 -35.25 5.66
CA LEU A 146 6.92 -33.97 6.37
C LEU A 146 8.25 -33.21 6.37
N LYS A 147 9.37 -33.88 6.67
CA LYS A 147 10.70 -33.23 6.74
C LYS A 147 11.12 -32.59 5.40
N PRO A 148 11.08 -33.30 4.25
CA PRO A 148 11.43 -32.67 2.96
C PRO A 148 10.48 -31.54 2.58
N THR A 149 9.20 -31.65 2.95
CA THR A 149 8.21 -30.60 2.71
C THR A 149 8.53 -29.33 3.49
N ILE A 150 8.83 -29.43 4.80
CA ILE A 150 9.25 -28.27 5.60
C ILE A 150 10.54 -27.66 5.05
N LYS A 151 11.51 -28.49 4.65
CA LYS A 151 12.75 -28.00 4.02
C LYS A 151 12.47 -27.19 2.76
N ARG A 152 11.56 -27.67 1.91
CA ARG A 152 11.13 -26.96 0.68
C ARG A 152 10.40 -25.65 1.00
N ILE A 153 9.53 -25.64 2.02
CA ILE A 153 8.87 -24.41 2.49
C ILE A 153 9.93 -23.37 2.88
N ILE A 154 10.88 -23.74 3.75
CA ILE A 154 11.92 -22.83 4.23
C ILE A 154 12.80 -22.33 3.07
N ASN A 155 13.22 -23.22 2.17
CA ASN A 155 14.08 -22.87 1.04
C ASN A 155 13.39 -22.00 -0.03
N HIS A 156 12.06 -21.94 -0.06
CA HIS A 156 11.35 -20.98 -0.93
C HIS A 156 11.45 -19.53 -0.43
N PHE A 157 11.75 -19.32 0.85
CA PHE A 157 11.97 -17.99 1.39
C PHE A 157 13.44 -17.60 1.26
N ASP A 158 13.70 -16.46 0.62
CA ASP A 158 15.03 -15.89 0.57
C ASP A 158 15.24 -14.92 1.74
N PHE A 159 15.59 -15.48 2.90
CA PHE A 159 15.89 -14.71 4.12
C PHE A 159 17.16 -13.85 4.01
N LYS A 160 17.91 -13.95 2.90
CA LYS A 160 19.20 -13.28 2.69
C LYS A 160 20.27 -13.63 3.74
N ALA A 161 20.04 -14.66 4.56
CA ALA A 161 20.90 -15.08 5.66
C ALA A 161 20.91 -16.60 5.79
N ASP A 162 22.06 -17.14 6.21
CA ASP A 162 22.24 -18.57 6.40
C ASP A 162 21.62 -19.06 7.73
N PHE A 163 21.14 -20.30 7.71
CA PHE A 163 20.73 -20.99 8.92
C PHE A 163 21.95 -21.53 9.68
N VAL A 164 21.94 -21.39 11.01
CA VAL A 164 22.97 -21.99 11.87
C VAL A 164 22.95 -23.52 11.75
N ASN A 165 21.76 -24.13 11.81
CA ASN A 165 21.59 -25.57 11.60
C ASN A 165 20.16 -25.91 11.15
N LEU A 166 19.89 -25.76 9.85
CA LEU A 166 18.55 -25.98 9.27
C LEU A 166 18.00 -27.38 9.57
N GLU A 167 18.83 -28.42 9.47
CA GLU A 167 18.42 -29.81 9.72
C GLU A 167 17.98 -30.05 11.18
N ARG A 168 18.68 -29.43 12.14
CA ARG A 168 18.27 -29.47 13.55
C ARG A 168 16.93 -28.78 13.73
N ASP A 169 16.77 -27.59 13.16
CA ASP A 169 15.57 -26.77 13.36
C ASP A 169 14.33 -27.44 12.72
N ILE A 170 14.48 -28.10 11.56
CA ILE A 170 13.43 -28.95 10.96
C ILE A 170 13.06 -30.12 11.87
N ARG A 171 14.05 -30.79 12.50
CA ARG A 171 13.75 -31.87 13.46
C ARG A 171 12.97 -31.38 14.69
N LEU A 172 13.18 -30.14 15.13
CA LEU A 172 12.42 -29.54 16.22
C LEU A 172 10.98 -29.25 15.79
N LEU A 173 10.78 -28.69 14.59
CA LEU A 173 9.45 -28.42 14.03
C LEU A 173 8.60 -29.68 13.86
N VAL A 174 9.21 -30.82 13.52
CA VAL A 174 8.48 -32.11 13.38
C VAL A 174 8.09 -32.72 14.73
N LYS A 175 8.75 -32.32 15.82
CA LYS A 175 8.46 -32.83 17.18
C LYS A 175 7.44 -31.98 17.95
N ALA A 176 7.26 -30.72 17.55
CA ALA A 176 6.33 -29.77 18.16
C ALA A 176 4.88 -30.14 17.84
#